data_AF-A0A914QZA6-F1
#
_entry.id   AF-A0A914QZA6-F1
#
_cell.length_a   1.000
_cell.length_b   1.000
_cell.length_c   1.000
_cell.angle_alpha   90.00
_cell.angle_beta   90.00
_cell.angle_gamma   90.00
#
_symmetry.space_group_name_H-M   'P 1'
#
loop_
_entity.id
_entity.type
_entity.pdbx_description
1 polymer ?
#
loop_
_entity_poly.entity_id
_entity_poly.type
_entity_poly.pdbx_seq_one_letter_code
_entity_poly.pdbx_strand_id
1 'polypeptide(L)'
;MVNASLDVDDFDANQEGNIQISQDSFQKMCELLLNKVKNTLNAALFNSNFNVNQINKVLHVGGGSRMPMIKKLLRNMFPEAEHCIEEHPDEVVAIGAAYYAYSLPSDS
;
A
#
# COMPACT_ATOMS: atom_id res chain seq x y z
N MET A 1 -1.83 2.94 22.08
CA MET A 1 -0.73 3.12 21.11
C MET A 1 -0.16 1.75 20.85
N VAL A 2 -0.03 1.33 19.58
CA VAL A 2 0.53 0.01 19.23
C VAL A 2 2.03 0.18 19.05
N ASN A 3 2.82 -0.53 19.86
CA ASN A 3 4.28 -0.55 19.76
C ASN A 3 4.69 -1.97 19.38
N ALA A 4 5.63 -2.09 18.44
CA ALA A 4 6.27 -3.36 18.12
C ALA A 4 7.62 -3.42 18.87
N SER A 5 7.89 -4.53 19.54
CA SER A 5 9.19 -4.83 20.13
C SER A 5 9.87 -5.91 19.29
N LEU A 6 11.15 -5.71 19.01
CA LEU A 6 12.02 -6.70 18.40
C LEU A 6 13.13 -7.00 19.40
N ASP A 7 13.18 -8.25 19.84
CA ASP A 7 14.27 -8.79 20.63
C ASP A 7 15.26 -9.47 19.69
N VAL A 8 16.52 -9.05 19.72
CA VAL A 8 17.60 -9.62 18.94
C VAL A 8 18.67 -10.14 19.88
N ASP A 9 18.84 -11.45 19.88
CA ASP A 9 19.94 -12.11 20.59
C ASP A 9 21.22 -11.98 19.76
N ASP A 10 22.35 -11.71 20.43
CA ASP A 10 23.69 -11.59 19.82
C ASP A 10 23.81 -10.52 18.72
N PHE A 11 23.35 -9.30 19.02
CA PHE A 11 23.38 -8.18 18.08
C PHE A 11 24.80 -7.61 17.87
N ASP A 12 25.61 -7.60 18.93
CA ASP A 12 27.05 -7.31 18.90
C ASP A 12 27.71 -7.83 20.19
N ALA A 13 28.83 -8.54 20.08
CA ALA A 13 29.63 -9.08 21.20
C ALA A 13 28.83 -9.68 22.39
N ASN A 14 27.83 -10.56 22.14
CA ASN A 14 26.96 -11.17 23.15
C ASN A 14 26.03 -10.20 23.92
N GLN A 15 25.69 -9.03 23.37
CA GLN A 15 24.65 -8.17 23.94
C GLN A 15 23.28 -8.44 23.30
N GLU A 16 22.29 -8.65 24.16
CA GLU A 16 20.88 -8.68 23.79
C GLU A 16 20.41 -7.27 23.43
N GLY A 17 19.79 -7.11 22.25
CA GLY A 17 19.23 -5.85 21.79
C GLY A 17 17.70 -5.87 21.82
N ASN A 18 17.08 -5.07 22.69
CA ASN A 18 15.64 -4.79 22.63
C ASN A 18 15.39 -3.47 21.89
N ILE A 19 14.71 -3.54 20.75
CA ILE A 19 14.33 -2.35 19.97
C ILE A 19 12.81 -2.22 20.00
N GLN A 20 12.32 -1.08 20.49
CA GLN A 20 10.90 -0.74 20.40
C GLN A 20 10.68 0.30 19.31
N ILE A 21 9.79 -0.01 18.38
CA ILE A 21 9.40 0.88 17.29
C ILE A 21 7.93 1.24 17.48
N SER A 22 7.69 2.54 17.69
CA SER A 22 6.34 3.10 17.64
C SER A 22 5.86 3.26 16.20
N GLN A 23 4.55 3.26 16.00
CA GLN A 23 3.95 3.52 14.68
C GLN A 23 4.40 4.87 14.09
N ASP A 24 4.52 5.91 14.92
CA ASP A 24 4.96 7.24 14.49
C ASP A 24 6.43 7.23 14.07
N SER A 25 7.29 6.54 14.82
CA SER A 25 8.71 6.36 14.46
C SER A 25 8.84 5.64 13.11
N PHE A 26 8.07 4.57 12.91
CA PHE A 26 8.05 3.85 11.64
C PHE A 26 7.55 4.71 10.49
N GLN A 27 6.48 5.48 10.70
CA GLN A 27 5.96 6.39 9.67
C GLN A 27 7.00 7.44 9.28
N LYS A 28 7.73 8.02 10.24
CA LYS A 28 8.83 8.97 9.98
C LYS A 28 9.92 8.34 9.11
N MET A 29 10.33 7.11 9.42
CA MET A 29 11.32 6.39 8.61
C MET A 29 10.83 6.15 7.17
N CYS A 30 9.52 6.01 6.96
CA CYS A 30 8.92 5.80 5.65
C CYS A 30 8.55 7.09 4.88
N GLU A 31 8.78 8.29 5.42
CA GLU A 31 8.31 9.55 4.81
C GLU A 31 8.75 9.74 3.36
N LEU A 32 10.02 9.41 3.06
CA LEU A 32 10.55 9.49 1.70
C LEU A 32 9.79 8.56 0.73
N LEU A 33 9.43 7.37 1.17
CA LEU A 33 8.67 6.40 0.37
C LEU A 33 7.22 6.87 0.20
N LEU A 34 6.60 7.40 1.25
CA LEU A 34 5.25 7.95 1.17
C LEU A 34 5.16 9.12 0.19
N ASN A 35 6.17 9.99 0.16
CA ASN A 35 6.24 11.09 -0.81
C ASN A 35 6.41 10.57 -2.25
N LYS A 36 7.21 9.53 -2.46
CA LYS A 36 7.31 8.87 -3.78
C LYS A 36 5.95 8.34 -4.25
N VAL A 37 5.18 7.69 -3.36
CA VAL A 37 3.82 7.20 -3.68
C VAL A 37 2.91 8.34 -4.13
N LYS A 38 2.89 9.48 -3.40
CA LYS A 38 2.10 10.66 -3.80
C LYS A 38 2.50 11.18 -5.18
N ASN A 39 3.80 11.27 -5.43
CA ASN A 39 4.30 11.76 -6.72
C ASN A 39 3.90 10.84 -7.88
N THR A 40 3.97 9.52 -7.68
CA THR A 40 3.52 8.55 -8.67
C THR A 40 2.02 8.67 -8.95
N LEU A 41 1.19 8.86 -7.91
CA LEU A 41 -0.26 9.04 -8.08
C LEU A 41 -0.59 10.35 -8.81
N ASN A 42 0.09 11.46 -8.48
CA ASN A 42 -0.08 12.73 -9.18
C ASN A 42 0.32 12.63 -10.65
N ALA A 43 1.42 11.92 -10.96
CA ALA A 43 1.85 11.68 -12.33
C ALA A 43 0.82 10.82 -13.10
N ALA A 44 0.23 9.80 -12.46
CA ALA A 44 -0.81 8.99 -13.07
C ALA A 44 -2.08 9.80 -13.38
N LEU A 45 -2.53 10.63 -12.44
CA LEU A 45 -3.65 11.55 -12.66
C LEU A 45 -3.38 12.51 -13.83
N PHE A 46 -2.21 13.14 -13.84
CA PHE A 46 -1.78 14.03 -14.93
C PHE A 46 -1.81 13.32 -16.30
N ASN A 47 -1.19 12.13 -16.40
CA ASN A 47 -1.14 11.38 -17.65
C ASN A 47 -2.50 10.89 -18.14
N SER A 48 -3.45 10.72 -17.22
CA SER A 48 -4.81 10.26 -17.51
C SER A 48 -5.79 11.40 -17.79
N ASN A 49 -5.38 12.67 -17.61
CA ASN A 49 -6.24 13.86 -17.66
C ASN A 49 -7.45 13.80 -16.71
N PHE A 50 -7.35 13.05 -15.61
CA PHE A 50 -8.37 13.03 -14.56
C PHE A 50 -7.96 13.89 -13.37
N ASN A 51 -8.94 14.58 -12.80
CA ASN A 51 -8.82 15.23 -11.51
C ASN A 51 -9.16 14.23 -10.39
N VAL A 52 -8.64 14.49 -9.20
CA VAL A 52 -8.91 13.72 -7.98
C VAL A 52 -10.40 13.45 -7.76
N ASN A 53 -11.25 14.47 -7.94
CA ASN A 53 -12.69 14.37 -7.68
C ASN A 53 -13.45 13.53 -8.72
N GLN A 54 -12.81 13.15 -9.82
CA GLN A 54 -13.40 12.29 -10.84
C GLN A 54 -13.15 10.81 -10.54
N ILE A 55 -12.35 10.49 -9.52
CA ILE A 55 -12.11 9.13 -9.09
C ILE A 55 -13.27 8.68 -8.19
N ASN A 56 -14.08 7.74 -8.66
CA ASN A 56 -15.23 7.25 -7.89
C ASN A 56 -14.86 6.18 -6.87
N LYS A 57 -13.86 5.35 -7.18
CA LYS A 57 -13.45 4.21 -6.33
C LYS A 57 -11.94 4.07 -6.28
N VAL A 58 -11.43 3.68 -5.11
CA VAL A 58 -10.03 3.33 -4.88
C VAL A 58 -9.99 1.93 -4.30
N LEU A 59 -9.51 0.97 -5.10
CA LEU A 59 -9.33 -0.41 -4.69
C LEU A 59 -7.94 -0.60 -4.05
N HIS A 60 -7.90 -1.10 -2.82
CA HIS A 60 -6.65 -1.40 -2.11
C HIS A 60 -6.23 -2.84 -2.43
N VAL A 61 -5.11 -2.98 -3.17
CA VAL A 61 -4.58 -4.29 -3.60
C VAL A 61 -3.13 -4.45 -3.12
N GLY A 62 -2.77 -5.68 -2.72
CA GLY A 62 -1.42 -6.05 -2.25
C GLY A 62 -1.12 -5.69 -0.79
N GLY A 63 -0.19 -6.43 -0.17
CA GLY A 63 0.12 -6.34 1.27
C GLY A 63 0.51 -4.96 1.78
N GLY A 64 1.23 -4.14 0.99
CA GLY A 64 1.63 -2.78 1.38
C GLY A 64 0.44 -1.84 1.62
N SER A 65 -0.68 -2.06 0.95
CA SER A 65 -1.91 -1.27 1.15
C SER A 65 -2.54 -1.49 2.53
N ARG A 66 -2.16 -2.55 3.25
CA ARG A 66 -2.64 -2.83 4.61
C ARG A 66 -2.09 -1.84 5.64
N MET A 67 -0.97 -1.18 5.34
CA MET A 67 -0.31 -0.21 6.22
C MET A 67 -1.23 0.99 6.52
N PRO A 68 -1.46 1.34 7.81
CA PRO A 68 -2.35 2.43 8.17
C PRO A 68 -1.99 3.78 7.55
N MET A 69 -0.69 4.07 7.41
CA MET A 69 -0.19 5.31 6.79
C MET A 69 -0.56 5.42 5.31
N ILE A 70 -0.57 4.30 4.57
CA ILE A 70 -0.97 4.26 3.15
C ILE A 70 -2.47 4.48 3.03
N LYS A 71 -3.27 3.78 3.85
CA LYS A 71 -4.74 3.98 3.89
C LYS A 71 -5.10 5.44 4.17
N LYS A 72 -4.43 6.06 5.15
CA LYS A 72 -4.62 7.48 5.49
C LYS A 72 -4.23 8.40 4.33
N LEU A 73 -3.08 8.15 3.70
CA LEU A 73 -2.61 8.92 2.54
C LEU A 73 -3.62 8.88 1.39
N LEU A 74 -4.11 7.69 1.05
CA LEU A 74 -5.08 7.51 -0.04
C LEU A 74 -6.44 8.16 0.27
N ARG A 75 -6.94 8.02 1.51
CA ARG A 75 -8.17 8.70 1.95
C ARG A 75 -8.04 10.21 1.93
N ASN A 76 -6.89 10.75 2.30
CA ASN A 76 -6.65 12.19 2.22
C ASN A 76 -6.54 12.68 0.77
N MET A 77 -6.00 11.86 -0.12
CA MET A 77 -5.82 12.21 -1.52
C MET A 77 -7.11 12.06 -2.33
N PHE A 78 -7.99 11.12 -1.99
CA PHE A 78 -9.25 10.83 -2.70
C PHE A 78 -10.45 10.80 -1.72
N PRO A 79 -10.79 11.93 -1.09
CA PRO A 79 -11.76 11.95 0.01
C PRO A 79 -13.18 11.55 -0.41
N GLU A 80 -13.56 11.85 -1.65
CA GLU A 80 -14.90 11.56 -2.19
C GLU A 80 -15.02 10.16 -2.80
N ALA A 81 -13.91 9.42 -2.91
CA ALA A 81 -13.90 8.11 -3.52
C ALA A 81 -14.32 7.02 -2.53
N GLU A 82 -15.07 6.02 -3.01
CA GLU A 82 -15.32 4.80 -2.24
C GLU A 82 -14.02 3.99 -2.11
N HIS A 83 -13.56 3.77 -0.88
CA HIS A 83 -12.36 2.98 -0.62
C HIS A 83 -12.72 1.52 -0.35
N CYS A 84 -12.50 0.68 -1.36
CA CYS A 84 -12.78 -0.76 -1.30
C CYS A 84 -11.51 -1.49 -0.86
N ILE A 85 -11.59 -2.20 0.27
CA ILE A 85 -10.54 -3.10 0.72
C ILE A 85 -11.03 -4.51 0.40
N GLU A 86 -10.39 -5.16 -0.56
CA GLU A 86 -10.75 -6.52 -0.96
C GLU A 86 -10.48 -7.50 0.19
N GLU A 87 -11.32 -8.52 0.36
CA GLU A 87 -11.16 -9.52 1.42
C GLU A 87 -9.90 -10.37 1.18
N HIS A 88 -9.60 -10.65 -0.10
CA HIS A 88 -8.45 -11.43 -0.54
C HIS A 88 -7.56 -10.61 -1.50
N PRO A 89 -6.90 -9.54 -1.01
CA PRO A 89 -6.19 -8.58 -1.85
C PRO A 89 -4.92 -9.17 -2.48
N ASP A 90 -4.46 -10.33 -1.99
CA ASP A 90 -3.28 -11.02 -2.49
C ASP A 90 -3.64 -11.97 -3.66
N GLU A 91 -4.93 -12.30 -3.84
CA GLU A 91 -5.42 -13.22 -4.87
C GLU A 91 -6.06 -12.49 -6.06
N VAL A 92 -6.60 -11.28 -5.84
CA VAL A 92 -7.38 -10.54 -6.84
C VAL A 92 -6.62 -10.32 -8.16
N VAL A 93 -5.29 -10.14 -8.09
CA VAL A 93 -4.45 -9.98 -9.29
C VAL A 93 -4.38 -11.28 -10.08
N ALA A 94 -4.18 -12.41 -9.41
CA ALA A 94 -4.10 -13.73 -10.05
C ALA A 94 -5.44 -14.14 -10.66
N ILE A 95 -6.54 -13.88 -9.95
CA ILE A 95 -7.90 -14.13 -10.42
C ILE A 95 -8.19 -13.28 -11.67
N GLY A 96 -7.88 -11.99 -11.64
CA GLY A 96 -8.05 -11.10 -12.80
C GLY A 96 -7.24 -11.56 -14.02
N ALA A 97 -6.00 -12.00 -13.80
CA ALA A 97 -5.15 -12.55 -14.86
C ALA A 97 -5.73 -13.86 -15.45
N ALA A 98 -6.28 -14.75 -14.63
CA ALA A 98 -6.91 -15.99 -15.08
C ALA A 98 -8.16 -15.72 -15.95
N TYR A 99 -9.02 -14.79 -15.53
CA TYR A 99 -10.17 -14.36 -16.35
C TYR A 99 -9.72 -13.75 -17.67
N TYR A 100 -8.68 -12.91 -17.65
CA TYR A 100 -8.13 -12.33 -18.87
C TYR A 100 -7.60 -13.42 -19.82
N ALA A 101 -6.81 -14.37 -19.31
CA ALA A 101 -6.29 -15.48 -20.10
C ALA A 101 -7.40 -16.35 -20.73
N TYR A 102 -8.48 -16.60 -19.98
CA TYR A 102 -9.66 -17.30 -20.50
C TYR A 102 -10.37 -16.51 -21.62
N SER A 103 -10.38 -15.18 -21.54
CA SER A 103 -11.03 -14.32 -22.54
C SER A 103 -10.23 -14.16 -23.83
N LEU A 104 -8.94 -14.50 -23.83
CA LEU A 104 -8.10 -14.41 -25.01
C LEU A 104 -8.55 -15.46 -26.04
N PRO A 105 -8.60 -15.09 -27.33
CA PRO A 105 -8.82 -16.06 -28.39
C PRO A 105 -7.74 -17.15 -28.29
N SER A 106 -8.16 -18.41 -28.38
CA SER A 106 -7.20 -19.47 -28.65
C SER A 106 -6.81 -19.35 -30.12
N ASP A 107 -5.66 -18.74 -30.38
CA ASP A 107 -5.04 -18.84 -31.70
C ASP A 107 -4.82 -20.33 -31.99
N SER A 108 -5.64 -20.87 -32.89
CA SER A 108 -5.52 -22.20 -33.49
C SER A 108 -4.49 -22.21 -34.61
#